data_AF-A0A380S3N7-F1
#
_entry.id   AF-A0A380S3N7-F1
#
_cell.length_a   1.000
_cell.length_b   1.000
_cell.length_c   1.000
_cell.angle_alpha   90.00
_cell.angle_beta   90.00
_cell.angle_gamma   90.00
#
_symmetry.space_group_name_H-M   'P 1'
#
loop_
_entity.id
_entity.type
_entity.pdbx_description
1 polymer ?
#
loop_
_entity_poly.entity_id
_entity_poly.type
_entity_poly.pdbx_seq_one_letter_code
_entity_poly.pdbx_strand_id
1 'polypeptide(L)'
;MPFCSKCGAELLPNDLFCAKCGAQNDISEPVIPQMTKEESLAFADKLIAEYRKLEKLDAEIEENNRQIARPIEAYPKQHAAFKYFWPFLIYAAVSCTVFYFLAGLFGRSLGLAAILYLLSLASIPFFLIFGGVRAVRIRNELNAAEVSFLNNKKDHLIELKKENSILQTKRGKVVHELKEYENMLPPSLRSSAQISKVKIFIQSGKAEDFADAVEKMGRR
;
A
#
# COMPACT_ATOMS: atom_id res chain seq x y z
N MET A 1 13.79 -28.55 -18.63
CA MET A 1 14.19 -29.81 -19.30
C MET A 1 12.95 -30.69 -19.35
N PRO A 2 12.50 -31.13 -20.53
CA PRO A 2 11.31 -31.96 -20.67
C PRO A 2 11.58 -33.38 -20.15
N PHE A 3 10.58 -34.01 -19.53
CA PHE A 3 10.62 -35.39 -19.06
C PHE A 3 9.55 -36.21 -19.79
N CYS A 4 9.84 -37.48 -20.08
CA CYS A 4 8.90 -38.37 -20.72
C CYS A 4 7.67 -38.61 -19.84
N SER A 5 6.48 -38.34 -20.38
CA SER A 5 5.19 -38.54 -19.70
C SER A 5 4.91 -40.00 -19.32
N LYS A 6 5.51 -40.97 -20.01
CA LYS A 6 5.35 -42.41 -19.74
C LYS A 6 6.31 -42.98 -18.70
N CYS A 7 7.59 -42.58 -18.71
CA CYS A 7 8.61 -43.25 -17.90
C CYS A 7 9.47 -42.31 -17.03
N GLY A 8 9.25 -41.00 -17.11
CA GLY A 8 9.98 -40.00 -16.34
C GLY A 8 11.44 -39.81 -16.72
N ALA A 9 11.92 -40.44 -17.81
CA ALA A 9 13.28 -40.21 -18.30
C ALA A 9 13.43 -38.79 -18.83
N GLU A 10 14.59 -38.20 -18.59
CA GLU A 10 14.97 -36.91 -19.15
C GLU A 10 15.08 -37.00 -20.67
N LEU A 11 14.54 -36.01 -21.37
CA LEU A 11 14.53 -35.93 -22.83
C LEU A 11 15.50 -34.87 -23.30
N LEU A 12 16.26 -35.18 -24.36
CA LEU A 12 17.07 -34.17 -25.03
C LEU A 12 16.13 -33.18 -25.76
N PRO A 13 16.54 -31.91 -25.89
CA PRO A 13 15.80 -30.95 -26.70
C PRO A 13 15.70 -31.49 -28.13
N ASN A 14 14.47 -31.68 -28.62
CA ASN A 14 14.10 -32.24 -29.93
C ASN A 14 13.98 -33.78 -30.05
N ASP A 15 14.00 -34.53 -28.94
CA ASP A 15 13.71 -35.96 -28.98
C ASP A 15 12.21 -36.23 -29.25
N LEU A 16 11.90 -36.64 -30.49
CA LEU A 16 10.56 -37.11 -30.90
C LEU A 16 10.09 -38.35 -30.14
N PHE A 17 11.03 -39.16 -29.65
CA PHE A 17 10.76 -40.39 -28.92
C PHE A 17 11.63 -40.48 -27.68
N CYS A 18 11.06 -40.99 -26.59
CA CYS A 18 11.83 -41.30 -25.41
C CYS A 18 12.80 -42.46 -25.67
N ALA A 19 14.10 -42.21 -25.52
CA ALA A 19 15.14 -43.23 -25.68
C ALA A 19 14.98 -44.45 -24.74
N LYS A 20 14.29 -44.28 -23.60
CA LYS A 20 14.11 -45.34 -22.60
C LYS A 20 12.89 -46.24 -22.87
N CYS A 21 11.75 -45.65 -23.21
CA CYS A 21 10.48 -46.40 -23.32
C CYS A 21 9.84 -46.36 -24.72
N GLY A 22 10.44 -45.67 -25.68
CA GLY A 22 9.94 -45.53 -27.05
C GLY A 22 8.64 -44.71 -27.17
N ALA A 23 8.18 -44.06 -26.08
CA ALA A 23 7.00 -43.21 -26.13
C ALA A 23 7.26 -42.01 -27.04
N GLN A 24 6.38 -41.80 -28.00
CA GLN A 24 6.39 -40.58 -28.81
C GLN A 24 6.06 -39.40 -27.90
N ASN A 25 6.92 -38.39 -27.92
CA ASN A 25 6.58 -37.12 -27.31
C ASN A 25 5.80 -36.32 -28.34
N ASP A 26 4.60 -35.87 -27.95
CA ASP A 26 3.94 -34.78 -28.65
C ASP A 26 4.71 -33.48 -28.35
N ILE A 27 5.92 -33.36 -28.91
CA ILE A 27 6.49 -32.06 -29.22
C ILE A 27 5.80 -31.66 -30.52
N SER A 28 4.51 -31.33 -30.43
CA SER A 28 3.90 -30.54 -31.48
C SER A 28 4.68 -29.23 -31.48
N GLU A 29 5.48 -29.01 -32.52
CA GLU A 29 5.91 -27.65 -32.84
C GLU A 29 4.66 -26.78 -32.71
N PRO A 30 4.71 -25.68 -31.93
CA PRO A 30 3.54 -24.85 -31.74
C PRO A 30 3.06 -24.48 -33.12
N VAL A 31 1.92 -25.04 -33.54
CA VAL A 31 1.33 -24.76 -34.84
C VAL A 31 0.91 -23.32 -34.74
N ILE A 32 1.76 -22.41 -35.20
CA ILE A 32 1.43 -21.01 -35.28
C ILE A 32 0.36 -20.95 -36.37
N PRO A 33 -0.90 -20.67 -36.03
CA PRO A 33 -1.94 -20.60 -37.04
C PRO A 33 -1.49 -19.58 -38.09
N GLN A 34 -1.54 -19.96 -39.37
CA GLN A 34 -1.32 -18.98 -40.44
C GLN A 34 -2.50 -18.01 -40.41
N MET A 35 -2.24 -16.81 -39.90
CA MET A 35 -3.22 -15.74 -39.76
C MET A 35 -3.11 -14.82 -40.97
N THR A 36 -4.24 -14.38 -41.51
CA THR A 36 -4.24 -13.27 -42.48
C THR A 36 -3.64 -12.02 -41.85
N LYS A 37 -3.25 -11.04 -42.67
CA LYS A 37 -2.65 -9.79 -42.18
C LYS A 37 -3.61 -9.04 -41.24
N GLU A 38 -4.89 -9.01 -41.58
CA GLU A 38 -5.95 -8.37 -40.80
C GLU A 38 -6.14 -9.08 -39.45
N GLU A 39 -6.19 -10.41 -39.45
CA GLU A 39 -6.25 -11.21 -38.22
C GLU A 39 -5.01 -11.01 -37.35
N SER A 40 -3.82 -10.94 -37.96
CA SER A 40 -2.56 -10.68 -37.26
C SER A 40 -2.56 -9.32 -36.57
N LEU A 41 -3.13 -8.28 -37.22
CA LEU A 41 -3.26 -6.95 -36.63
C LEU A 41 -4.28 -6.93 -35.49
N ALA A 42 -5.44 -7.59 -35.67
CA ALA A 42 -6.45 -7.71 -34.63
C ALA A 42 -5.92 -8.49 -33.40
N PHE A 43 -5.13 -9.52 -33.64
CA PHE A 43 -4.46 -10.29 -32.60
C PHE A 43 -3.43 -9.46 -31.84
N ALA A 44 -2.58 -8.70 -32.55
CA ALA A 44 -1.64 -7.77 -31.94
C ALA A 44 -2.36 -6.75 -31.05
N ASP A 45 -3.49 -6.20 -31.49
CA ASP A 45 -4.30 -5.27 -30.71
C ASP A 45 -4.89 -5.91 -29.45
N LYS A 46 -5.40 -7.14 -29.55
CA LYS A 46 -5.88 -7.91 -28.39
C LYS A 46 -4.75 -8.10 -27.37
N LEU A 47 -3.57 -8.53 -27.81
CA LEU A 47 -2.42 -8.73 -26.94
C LEU A 47 -1.95 -7.42 -26.29
N ILE A 48 -1.88 -6.32 -27.04
CA ILE A 48 -1.54 -5.00 -26.49
C ILE A 48 -2.52 -4.63 -25.37
N ALA A 49 -3.82 -4.86 -25.57
CA ALA A 49 -4.82 -4.59 -24.55
C ALA A 49 -4.63 -5.44 -23.29
N GLU A 50 -4.37 -6.75 -23.42
CA GLU A 50 -4.15 -7.63 -22.27
C GLU A 50 -2.85 -7.30 -21.51
N TYR A 51 -1.74 -7.06 -22.21
CA TYR A 51 -0.49 -6.65 -21.56
C TYR A 51 -0.60 -5.27 -20.89
N ARG A 52 -1.36 -4.33 -21.45
CA ARG A 52 -1.65 -3.05 -20.77
C ARG A 52 -2.44 -3.24 -19.48
N LYS A 53 -3.42 -4.16 -19.47
CA LYS A 53 -4.15 -4.50 -18.23
C LYS A 53 -3.20 -5.07 -17.19
N LEU A 54 -2.29 -5.96 -17.60
CA LEU A 54 -1.29 -6.54 -16.71
C LEU A 54 -0.35 -5.47 -16.13
N GLU A 55 0.21 -4.60 -16.98
CA GLU A 55 1.08 -3.49 -16.56
C GLU A 55 0.37 -2.54 -15.58
N LYS A 56 -0.93 -2.26 -15.81
CA LYS A 56 -1.74 -1.48 -14.88
C LYS A 56 -1.92 -2.17 -13.52
N LEU A 57 -2.23 -3.47 -13.52
CA LEU A 57 -2.36 -4.24 -12.28
C LEU A 57 -1.04 -4.30 -11.51
N ASP A 58 0.09 -4.48 -12.21
CA ASP A 58 1.42 -4.48 -11.60
C ASP A 58 1.73 -3.13 -10.94
N ALA A 59 1.42 -2.01 -11.61
CA ALA A 59 1.58 -0.67 -11.06
C ALA A 59 0.70 -0.42 -9.81
N GLU A 60 -0.56 -0.86 -9.83
CA GLU A 60 -1.48 -0.76 -8.68
C GLU A 60 -0.99 -1.61 -7.49
N ILE A 61 -0.52 -2.84 -7.75
CA ILE A 61 0.04 -3.71 -6.72
C ILE A 61 1.31 -3.11 -6.13
N GLU A 62 2.20 -2.56 -6.96
CA GLU A 62 3.43 -1.92 -6.49
C GLU A 62 3.11 -0.71 -5.61
N GLU A 63 2.16 0.14 -6.01
CA GLU A 63 1.75 1.28 -5.21
C GLU A 63 1.15 0.86 -3.86
N ASN A 64 0.27 -0.15 -3.85
CA ASN A 64 -0.26 -0.69 -2.60
C ASN A 64 0.85 -1.29 -1.72
N ASN A 65 1.83 -1.98 -2.31
CA ASN A 65 2.99 -2.49 -1.58
C ASN A 65 3.84 -1.36 -0.99
N ARG A 66 4.04 -0.25 -1.73
CA ARG A 66 4.73 0.94 -1.22
C ARG A 66 4.00 1.55 -0.02
N GLN A 67 2.67 1.61 -0.06
CA GLN A 67 1.87 2.13 1.06
C GLN A 67 1.89 1.20 2.27
N ILE A 68 1.79 -0.12 2.06
CA ILE A 68 1.87 -1.14 3.11
C ILE A 68 3.25 -1.16 3.78
N ALA A 69 4.32 -0.96 3.01
CA ALA A 69 5.69 -0.95 3.51
C ALA A 69 6.02 0.27 4.38
N ARG A 70 5.22 1.35 4.30
CA ARG A 70 5.44 2.52 5.16
C ARG A 70 5.19 2.13 6.63
N PRO A 71 6.19 2.25 7.51
CA PRO A 71 5.98 1.89 8.91
C PRO A 71 4.90 2.78 9.51
N ILE A 72 3.99 2.17 10.26
CA ILE A 72 3.17 2.91 11.20
C ILE A 72 4.13 3.41 12.27
N GLU A 73 4.31 4.73 12.40
CA GLU A 73 4.97 5.30 13.57
C GLU A 73 4.23 4.80 14.82
N ALA A 74 4.83 3.80 15.48
CA ALA A 74 4.15 2.93 16.43
C ALA A 74 4.12 3.49 17.86
N TYR A 75 4.59 4.72 18.04
CA TYR A 75 4.70 5.34 19.35
C TYR A 75 3.71 6.50 19.42
N PRO A 76 2.43 6.23 19.80
CA PRO A 76 1.52 7.32 20.13
C PRO A 76 2.20 8.17 21.19
N LYS A 77 2.25 9.48 20.95
CA LYS A 77 2.78 10.40 21.95
C LYS A 77 1.81 10.41 23.12
N GLN A 78 2.11 9.65 24.17
CA GLN A 78 1.30 9.67 25.38
C GLN A 78 1.40 11.05 26.02
N HIS A 79 0.27 11.74 26.11
CA HIS A 79 0.23 13.03 26.76
C HIS A 79 0.22 12.84 28.27
N ALA A 80 1.15 13.50 28.98
CA ALA A 80 1.15 13.55 30.44
C ALA A 80 0.14 14.59 30.94
N ALA A 81 -0.61 14.27 32.00
CA ALA A 81 -1.56 15.21 32.63
C ALA A 81 -0.84 16.48 33.10
N PHE A 82 0.40 16.33 33.58
CA PHE A 82 1.20 17.41 34.12
C PHE A 82 1.42 18.57 33.14
N LYS A 83 1.56 18.27 31.84
CA LYS A 83 1.70 19.29 30.79
C LYS A 83 0.52 20.27 30.77
N TYR A 84 -0.69 19.77 31.02
CA TYR A 84 -1.92 20.56 31.06
C TYR A 84 -2.24 21.11 32.45
N PHE A 85 -1.62 20.55 33.48
CA PHE A 85 -1.78 21.00 34.86
C PHE A 85 -0.91 22.22 35.20
N TRP A 86 0.25 22.37 34.55
CA TRP A 86 1.22 23.44 34.83
C TRP A 86 0.63 24.87 34.90
N PRO A 87 -0.26 25.31 33.99
CA PRO A 87 -0.86 26.64 34.10
C PRO A 87 -1.64 26.86 35.39
N PHE A 88 -2.26 25.82 35.96
CA PHE A 88 -3.04 25.93 37.20
C PHE A 88 -2.16 26.11 38.44
N LEU A 89 -0.91 25.62 38.42
CA LEU A 89 0.07 25.93 39.47
C LEU A 89 0.41 27.42 39.46
N ILE A 90 0.59 28.00 38.28
CA ILE A 90 0.83 29.43 38.12
C ILE A 90 -0.40 30.22 38.58
N TYR A 91 -1.61 29.81 38.18
CA TYR A 91 -2.85 30.49 38.60
C TYR A 91 -3.08 30.42 40.11
N ALA A 92 -2.80 29.28 40.75
CA ALA A 92 -2.88 29.14 42.20
C ALA A 92 -1.91 30.11 42.91
N ALA A 93 -0.65 30.18 42.46
CA ALA A 93 0.35 31.07 43.04
C ALA A 93 0.02 32.56 42.86
N VAL A 94 -0.39 32.94 41.65
CA VAL A 94 -0.78 34.33 41.33
C VAL A 94 -2.03 34.73 42.13
N SER A 95 -3.05 33.87 42.18
CA SER A 95 -4.28 34.14 42.92
C SER A 95 -4.03 34.30 44.41
N CYS A 96 -3.23 33.42 45.02
CA CYS A 96 -2.83 33.53 46.42
C CYS A 96 -2.10 34.86 46.69
N THR A 97 -1.14 35.22 45.82
CA THR A 97 -0.38 36.48 45.97
C THR A 97 -1.27 37.71 45.87
N VAL A 98 -2.24 37.72 44.94
CA VAL A 98 -3.19 38.82 44.77
C VAL A 98 -4.09 38.97 46.00
N PHE A 99 -4.68 37.87 46.50
CA PHE A 99 -5.54 37.94 47.68
C PHE A 99 -4.77 38.35 48.94
N TYR A 100 -3.55 37.85 49.10
CA TYR A 100 -2.66 38.23 50.21
C TYR A 100 -2.31 39.73 50.17
N PHE A 101 -1.94 40.25 48.99
CA PHE A 101 -1.66 41.67 48.81
C PHE A 101 -2.88 42.56 49.11
N LEU A 102 -4.06 42.17 48.64
CA LEU A 102 -5.31 42.87 48.95
C LEU A 102 -5.62 42.85 50.46
N ALA A 103 -5.40 41.72 51.15
CA ALA A 103 -5.58 41.64 52.60
C ALA A 103 -4.69 42.66 53.34
N GLY A 104 -3.45 42.85 52.89
CA GLY A 104 -2.54 43.87 53.42
C GLY A 104 -3.05 45.30 53.18
N LEU A 105 -3.53 45.60 51.99
CA LEU A 105 -4.08 46.93 51.65
C LEU A 105 -5.32 47.28 52.50
N PHE A 106 -6.17 46.29 52.79
CA PHE A 106 -7.40 46.48 53.55
C PHE A 106 -7.27 46.15 55.05
N GLY A 107 -6.05 46.01 55.57
CA GLY A 107 -5.77 45.63 56.97
C GLY A 107 -6.38 46.54 58.04
N ARG A 108 -6.89 47.73 57.66
CA ARG A 108 -7.64 48.63 58.55
C ARG A 108 -8.99 48.05 58.99
N SER A 109 -9.58 47.15 58.19
CA SER A 109 -10.81 46.44 58.54
C SER A 109 -10.49 44.99 58.87
N LEU A 110 -10.51 44.65 60.16
CA LEU A 110 -10.18 43.30 60.63
C LEU A 110 -11.03 42.21 59.95
N GLY A 111 -12.33 42.49 59.77
CA GLY A 111 -13.26 41.57 59.12
C GLY A 111 -12.93 41.32 57.65
N LEU A 112 -12.68 42.39 56.88
CA LEU A 112 -12.37 42.25 55.45
C LEU A 112 -11.01 41.56 55.23
N ALA A 113 -10.00 41.92 56.03
CA ALA A 113 -8.67 41.32 55.95
C ALA A 113 -8.71 39.81 56.26
N ALA A 114 -9.48 39.38 57.27
CA ALA A 114 -9.67 37.97 57.59
C ALA A 114 -10.34 37.19 56.43
N ILE A 115 -11.37 37.76 55.81
CA ILE A 115 -12.05 37.14 54.66
C ILE A 115 -11.08 36.99 53.48
N LEU A 116 -10.32 38.03 53.14
CA LEU A 116 -9.35 38.00 52.04
C LEU A 116 -8.24 36.97 52.29
N TYR A 117 -7.79 36.84 53.53
CA TYR A 117 -6.83 35.83 53.92
C TYR A 117 -7.38 34.40 53.76
N LEU A 118 -8.63 34.14 54.18
CA LEU A 118 -9.28 32.85 53.95
C LEU A 118 -9.47 32.53 52.46
N LEU A 119 -9.83 33.52 51.65
CA LEU A 119 -9.92 33.36 50.19
C LEU A 119 -8.55 33.05 49.57
N SER A 120 -7.48 33.65 50.07
CA SER A 120 -6.11 33.33 49.65
C SER A 120 -5.74 31.87 49.92
N LEU A 121 -6.14 31.33 51.08
CA LEU A 121 -5.90 29.92 51.42
C LEU A 121 -6.80 28.98 50.62
N ALA A 122 -8.05 29.37 50.36
CA ALA A 122 -9.02 28.57 49.62
C ALA A 122 -8.77 28.54 48.10
N SER A 123 -8.12 29.57 47.53
CA SER A 123 -7.86 29.63 46.10
C SER A 123 -6.89 28.54 45.62
N ILE A 124 -5.90 28.17 46.45
CA ILE A 124 -4.94 27.11 46.14
C ILE A 124 -5.65 25.76 45.88
N PRO A 125 -6.36 25.15 46.85
CA PRO A 125 -7.02 23.87 46.62
C PRO A 125 -8.08 23.97 45.52
N PHE A 126 -8.76 25.12 45.38
CA PHE A 126 -9.70 25.33 44.28
C PHE A 126 -9.03 25.17 42.90
N PHE A 127 -7.94 25.90 42.63
CA PHE A 127 -7.23 25.81 41.35
C PHE A 127 -6.56 24.46 41.13
N LEU A 128 -6.04 23.82 42.19
CA LEU A 128 -5.43 22.49 42.07
C LEU A 128 -6.47 21.41 41.76
N ILE A 129 -7.63 21.41 42.42
CA ILE A 129 -8.70 20.43 42.16
C ILE A 129 -9.29 20.65 40.76
N PHE A 130 -9.70 21.89 40.47
CA PHE A 130 -10.29 22.22 39.18
C PHE A 130 -9.31 21.99 38.03
N GLY A 131 -8.06 22.42 38.19
CA GLY A 131 -6.98 22.21 37.25
C GLY A 131 -6.67 20.75 37.04
N GLY A 132 -6.65 19.94 38.10
CA GLY A 132 -6.44 18.50 38.04
C GLY A 132 -7.52 17.80 37.22
N VAL A 133 -8.79 18.05 37.52
CA VAL A 133 -9.93 17.47 36.78
C VAL A 133 -9.87 17.88 35.30
N ARG A 134 -9.62 19.16 35.02
CA ARG A 134 -9.53 19.67 33.66
C ARG A 134 -8.34 19.08 32.89
N ALA A 135 -7.17 19.00 33.51
CA ALA A 135 -5.97 18.43 32.91
C ALA A 135 -6.13 16.94 32.59
N VAL A 136 -6.77 16.18 33.48
CA VAL A 136 -7.08 14.75 33.24
C VAL A 136 -8.07 14.58 32.09
N ARG A 137 -9.12 15.41 32.01
CA ARG A 137 -10.09 15.37 30.92
C ARG A 137 -9.41 15.63 29.57
N ILE A 138 -8.65 16.73 29.45
CA ILE A 138 -7.93 17.10 28.22
C ILE A 138 -6.94 16.00 27.82
N ARG A 139 -6.21 15.45 28.79
CA ARG A 139 -5.29 14.32 28.54
C ARG A 139 -6.03 13.12 27.96
N ASN A 140 -7.14 12.73 28.56
CA ASN A 140 -7.90 11.56 28.13
C ASN A 140 -8.49 11.78 26.73
N GLU A 141 -9.00 12.96 26.43
CA GLU A 141 -9.50 13.32 25.09
C GLU A 141 -8.41 13.23 24.02
N LEU A 142 -7.23 13.80 24.27
CA LEU A 142 -6.12 13.76 23.33
C LEU A 142 -5.55 12.36 23.15
N ASN A 143 -5.39 11.60 24.23
CA ASN A 143 -4.94 10.21 24.14
C ASN A 143 -5.99 9.33 23.42
N ALA A 144 -7.29 9.57 23.64
CA ALA A 144 -8.35 8.85 22.93
C ALA A 144 -8.36 9.17 21.43
N ALA A 145 -8.14 10.44 21.06
CA ALA A 145 -8.01 10.86 19.66
C ALA A 145 -6.79 10.22 18.98
N GLU A 146 -5.66 10.12 19.70
CA GLU A 146 -4.46 9.45 19.18
C GLU A 146 -4.71 7.95 18.96
N VAL A 147 -5.39 7.28 19.90
CA VAL A 147 -5.75 5.87 19.78
C VAL A 147 -6.70 5.63 18.60
N SER A 148 -7.72 6.49 18.42
CA SER A 148 -8.64 6.35 17.29
C SER A 148 -7.94 6.60 15.95
N PHE A 149 -7.02 7.57 15.88
CA PHE A 149 -6.18 7.79 14.70
C PHE A 149 -5.33 6.55 14.36
N LEU A 150 -4.70 5.94 15.36
CA LEU A 150 -3.91 4.72 15.17
C LEU A 150 -4.78 3.54 14.74
N ASN A 151 -5.97 3.39 15.29
CA ASN A 151 -6.90 2.34 14.89
C ASN A 151 -7.37 2.54 13.45
N ASN A 152 -7.78 3.76 13.07
CA ASN A 152 -8.14 4.08 11.69
C ASN A 152 -7.00 3.79 10.71
N LYS A 153 -5.75 4.09 11.07
CA LYS A 153 -4.58 3.79 10.25
C LYS A 153 -4.33 2.28 10.12
N LYS A 154 -4.57 1.50 11.17
CA LYS A 154 -4.51 0.02 11.13
C LYS A 154 -5.61 -0.55 10.25
N ASP A 155 -6.84 -0.06 10.39
CA ASP A 155 -7.99 -0.51 9.60
C ASP A 155 -7.75 -0.24 8.11
N HIS A 156 -7.25 0.95 7.77
CA HIS A 156 -6.87 1.29 6.41
C HIS A 156 -5.77 0.36 5.85
N LEU A 157 -4.78 -0.03 6.66
CA LEU A 157 -3.76 -0.99 6.24
C LEU A 157 -4.31 -2.41 6.04
N ILE A 158 -5.31 -2.82 6.83
CA ILE A 158 -6.01 -4.08 6.63
C ILE A 158 -6.78 -4.06 5.30
N GLU A 159 -7.44 -2.95 5.00
CA GLU A 159 -8.15 -2.73 3.74
C GLU A 159 -7.20 -2.77 2.54
N LEU A 160 -6.09 -2.02 2.59
CA LEU A 160 -5.06 -2.05 1.53
C LEU A 160 -4.50 -3.45 1.28
N LYS A 161 -4.27 -4.24 2.33
CA LYS A 161 -3.81 -5.64 2.20
C LYS A 161 -4.87 -6.51 1.52
N LYS A 162 -6.14 -6.33 1.85
CA LYS A 162 -7.26 -7.04 1.22
C LYS A 162 -7.37 -6.68 -0.26
N GLU A 163 -7.31 -5.40 -0.59
CA GLU A 163 -7.30 -4.92 -1.98
C GLU A 163 -6.12 -5.49 -2.77
N ASN A 164 -4.92 -5.49 -2.19
CA ASN A 164 -3.72 -6.05 -2.82
C ASN A 164 -3.90 -7.55 -3.12
N SER A 165 -4.48 -8.33 -2.20
CA SER A 165 -4.80 -9.74 -2.44
C SER A 165 -5.80 -9.94 -3.60
N ILE A 166 -6.81 -9.08 -3.71
CA ILE A 166 -7.76 -9.09 -4.83
C ILE A 166 -7.05 -8.76 -6.14
N LEU A 167 -6.18 -7.74 -6.16
CA LEU A 167 -5.39 -7.36 -7.33
C LEU A 167 -4.45 -8.48 -7.76
N GLN A 168 -3.77 -9.15 -6.82
CA GLN A 168 -2.93 -10.31 -7.12
C GLN A 168 -3.72 -11.46 -7.75
N THR A 169 -4.94 -11.71 -7.27
CA THR A 169 -5.83 -12.71 -7.87
C THR A 169 -6.22 -12.32 -9.29
N LYS A 170 -6.58 -11.05 -9.53
CA LYS A 170 -6.90 -10.53 -10.89
C LYS A 170 -5.69 -10.64 -11.81
N ARG A 171 -4.50 -10.26 -11.33
CA ARG A 171 -3.23 -10.41 -12.05
C ARG A 171 -2.99 -11.87 -12.43
N GLY A 172 -3.19 -12.80 -11.49
CA GLY A 172 -3.04 -14.24 -11.76
C GLY A 172 -3.95 -14.75 -12.87
N LYS A 173 -5.19 -14.25 -12.97
CA LYS A 173 -6.12 -14.59 -14.06
C LYS A 173 -5.61 -14.08 -15.42
N VAL A 174 -5.20 -12.81 -15.50
CA VAL A 174 -4.66 -12.24 -16.75
C VAL A 174 -3.37 -12.96 -17.18
N VAL A 175 -2.49 -13.28 -16.23
CA VAL A 175 -1.28 -14.07 -16.51
C VAL A 175 -1.62 -15.47 -17.01
N HIS A 176 -2.65 -16.10 -16.46
CA HIS A 176 -3.12 -17.41 -16.93
C HIS A 176 -3.68 -17.35 -18.35
N GLU A 177 -4.48 -16.34 -18.68
CA GLU A 177 -4.99 -16.09 -20.04
C GLU A 177 -3.85 -15.84 -21.04
N LEU A 178 -2.82 -15.10 -20.62
CA LEU A 178 -1.64 -14.83 -21.45
C LEU A 178 -0.74 -16.06 -21.65
N LYS A 179 -0.89 -17.11 -20.82
CA LYS A 179 -0.08 -18.33 -20.92
C LYS A 179 -0.30 -19.08 -22.22
N GLU A 180 -1.48 -18.95 -22.83
CA GLU A 180 -1.78 -19.52 -24.15
C GLU A 180 -0.88 -18.94 -25.24
N TYR A 181 -0.40 -17.69 -25.07
CA TYR A 181 0.45 -16.98 -26.02
C TYR A 181 1.94 -17.08 -25.68
N GLU A 182 2.29 -17.79 -24.61
CA GLU A 182 3.65 -17.82 -24.07
C GLU A 182 4.65 -18.42 -25.07
N ASN A 183 4.21 -19.42 -25.83
CA ASN A 183 5.00 -20.10 -26.86
C ASN A 183 5.17 -19.27 -28.13
N MET A 184 4.29 -18.28 -28.36
CA MET A 184 4.32 -17.43 -29.55
C MET A 184 5.19 -16.19 -29.35
N LEU A 185 5.45 -15.79 -28.11
CA LEU A 185 6.16 -14.54 -27.79
C LEU A 185 7.38 -14.80 -26.91
N PRO A 186 8.60 -14.44 -27.38
CA PRO A 186 9.79 -14.50 -26.55
C PRO A 186 9.67 -13.50 -25.38
N PRO A 187 10.30 -13.76 -24.21
CA PRO A 187 10.20 -12.91 -23.03
C PRO A 187 10.51 -11.43 -23.27
N SER A 188 11.46 -11.13 -24.17
CA SER A 188 11.86 -9.75 -24.53
C SER A 188 10.74 -8.94 -25.19
N LEU A 189 9.73 -9.60 -25.77
CA LEU A 189 8.60 -8.98 -26.45
C LEU A 189 7.30 -8.99 -25.62
N ARG A 190 7.33 -9.49 -24.38
CA ARG A 190 6.16 -9.60 -23.49
C ARG A 190 5.85 -8.29 -22.75
N SER A 191 5.76 -7.19 -23.50
CA SER A 191 5.29 -5.90 -22.99
C SER A 191 4.44 -5.19 -24.03
N SER A 192 3.51 -4.35 -23.59
CA SER A 192 2.57 -3.69 -24.49
C SER A 192 3.28 -2.81 -25.52
N ALA A 193 4.38 -2.18 -25.12
CA ALA A 193 5.21 -1.35 -25.99
C ALA A 193 5.93 -2.16 -27.08
N GLN A 194 6.43 -3.36 -26.76
CA GLN A 194 7.13 -4.19 -27.75
C GLN A 194 6.15 -4.82 -28.74
N ILE A 195 4.97 -5.26 -28.29
CA ILE A 195 3.92 -5.78 -29.19
C ILE A 195 3.40 -4.66 -30.10
N SER A 196 3.35 -3.42 -29.61
CA SER A 196 3.03 -2.26 -30.46
C SER A 196 4.05 -2.08 -31.58
N LYS A 197 5.33 -2.38 -31.36
CA LYS A 197 6.35 -2.37 -32.42
C LYS A 197 6.16 -3.52 -33.41
N VAL A 198 5.80 -4.72 -32.92
CA VAL A 198 5.44 -5.87 -33.77
C VAL A 198 4.28 -5.49 -34.70
N LYS A 199 3.23 -4.85 -34.17
CA LYS A 199 2.10 -4.33 -34.94
C LYS A 199 2.56 -3.36 -36.04
N ILE A 200 3.41 -2.39 -35.71
CA ILE A 200 3.95 -1.42 -36.68
C ILE A 200 4.75 -2.13 -37.79
N PHE A 201 5.48 -3.20 -37.46
CA PHE A 201 6.22 -4.01 -38.42
C PHE A 201 5.29 -4.63 -39.48
N ILE A 202 4.19 -5.25 -39.05
CA ILE A 202 3.15 -5.83 -39.92
C ILE A 202 2.48 -4.75 -40.76
N GLN A 203 2.09 -3.62 -40.14
CA GLN A 203 1.46 -2.50 -40.84
C GLN A 203 2.36 -1.93 -41.95
N SER A 204 3.67 -1.83 -41.68
CA SER A 204 4.65 -1.33 -42.65
C SER A 204 4.97 -2.30 -43.81
N GLY A 205 4.44 -3.53 -43.78
CA GLY A 205 4.72 -4.56 -44.78
C GLY A 205 6.12 -5.17 -44.67
N LYS A 206 6.84 -4.92 -43.57
CA LYS A 206 8.15 -5.56 -43.30
C LYS A 206 8.02 -7.02 -42.86
N ALA A 207 6.83 -7.40 -42.41
CA ALA A 207 6.45 -8.76 -42.08
C ALA A 207 5.08 -9.09 -42.66
N GLU A 208 4.90 -10.34 -43.07
CA GLU A 208 3.66 -10.82 -43.70
C GLU A 208 2.58 -11.09 -42.64
N ASP A 209 2.95 -11.74 -41.54
CA ASP A 209 2.08 -12.09 -40.43
C ASP A 209 2.70 -11.76 -39.06
N PHE A 210 2.00 -12.11 -37.98
CA PHE A 210 2.49 -11.89 -36.61
C PHE A 210 3.74 -12.72 -36.28
N ALA A 211 3.85 -13.94 -36.80
CA ALA A 211 4.93 -14.86 -36.50
C ALA A 211 6.26 -14.38 -37.09
N ASP A 212 6.23 -14.01 -38.38
CA ASP A 212 7.36 -13.44 -39.13
C ASP A 212 7.82 -12.12 -38.50
N ALA A 213 6.87 -11.30 -38.02
CA ALA A 213 7.20 -10.07 -37.30
C ALA A 213 7.94 -10.34 -35.98
N VAL A 214 7.48 -11.31 -35.19
CA VAL A 214 8.12 -11.72 -33.93
C VAL A 214 9.50 -12.32 -34.19
N GLU A 215 9.65 -13.18 -35.19
CA GLU A 215 10.92 -13.80 -35.56
C GLU A 215 11.95 -12.74 -36.00
N LYS A 216 11.55 -11.83 -36.89
CA LYS A 216 12.42 -10.73 -37.37
C LYS A 216 12.82 -9.78 -36.24
N MET A 217 11.94 -9.55 -35.27
CA MET A 217 12.26 -8.73 -34.10
C MET A 217 13.14 -9.44 -33.07
N GLY A 218 12.98 -10.77 -32.91
CA GLY A 218 13.76 -11.56 -31.96
C GLY A 218 15.21 -11.79 -32.37
N ARG A 219 15.54 -11.67 -33.67
CA ARG A 219 16.91 -11.80 -34.20
C ARG A 219 17.79 -10.55 -34.01
N ARG A 220 17.26 -9.45 -33.47
CA ARG A 220 17.97 -8.18 -33.25
C ARG A 220 18.40 -8.02 -31.80
#